data_AF-E4Y0E9-F1
#
_entry.id   AF-E4Y0E9-F1
#
_cell.length_a   1.000
_cell.length_b   1.000
_cell.length_c   1.000
_cell.angle_alpha   90.00
_cell.angle_beta   90.00
_cell.angle_gamma   90.00
#
_symmetry.space_group_name_H-M   'P 1'
#
loop_
_entity.id
_entity.type
_entity.pdbx_description
1 polymer ?
#
loop_
_entity_poly.entity_id
_entity_poly.type
_entity_poly.pdbx_seq_one_letter_code
_entity_poly.pdbx_strand_id
1 'polypeptide(L)'
;MEFLLLCLNLLKSEPEKNLVFSSVNVEHAFAILATAAANKTREDILKMTSQADIATTAHRVKSLESLSSVQLDSKMFTCFQPKSEFWKTHFTTASHGLVDFTDPKTADEINSWIEKSTKNMISKLVDASDLDSLTRMIVVSAIFFKGSWETPFRRTFEGAFNEGKHQVKYMQHNFKNISYNESNEFQAISLPYANDGLKMTVLLPKSDLSSFEVSLNASKLKEIFA
;
A
#
# COMPACT_ATOMS: atom_id res chain seq x y z
N MET A 1 2.50 -0.17 13.03
CA MET A 1 2.57 -1.65 13.01
C MET A 1 1.22 -2.28 13.29
N GLU A 2 0.44 -1.77 14.25
CA GLU A 2 -0.89 -2.33 14.55
C GLU A 2 -1.82 -2.31 13.34
N PHE A 3 -1.97 -1.17 12.66
CA PHE A 3 -2.81 -1.10 11.47
C PHE A 3 -2.30 -1.97 10.30
N LEU A 4 -0.98 -2.11 10.14
CA LEU A 4 -0.40 -3.05 9.18
C LEU A 4 -0.85 -4.49 9.48
N LEU A 5 -0.81 -4.91 10.75
CA LEU A 5 -1.27 -6.25 11.17
C LEU A 5 -2.78 -6.41 10.97
N LEU A 6 -3.57 -5.37 11.23
CA LEU A 6 -5.00 -5.36 10.97
C LEU A 6 -5.30 -5.57 9.48
N CYS A 7 -4.68 -4.77 8.60
CA CYS A 7 -4.82 -4.93 7.15
C CYS A 7 -4.40 -6.33 6.71
N LEU A 8 -3.25 -6.80 7.18
CA LEU A 8 -2.73 -8.11 6.83
C LEU A 8 -3.73 -9.22 7.23
N ASN A 9 -4.31 -9.16 8.43
CA ASN A 9 -5.29 -10.15 8.90
C ASN A 9 -6.61 -10.10 8.12
N LEU A 10 -7.04 -8.92 7.67
CA LEU A 10 -8.27 -8.76 6.89
C LEU A 10 -8.12 -9.15 5.42
N LEU A 11 -6.93 -8.92 4.85
CA LEU A 11 -6.67 -9.13 3.41
C LEU A 11 -6.15 -10.53 3.07
N LYS A 12 -5.75 -11.32 4.08
CA LYS A 12 -5.45 -12.75 3.91
C LYS A 12 -6.74 -13.52 3.62
N SER A 13 -7.15 -13.51 2.36
CA SER A 13 -8.36 -14.20 1.92
C SER A 13 -8.05 -15.55 1.26
N GLU A 14 -6.87 -15.71 0.65
CA GLU A 14 -6.55 -16.88 -0.17
C GLU A 14 -5.07 -17.29 -0.03
N PRO A 15 -4.77 -18.45 0.59
CA PRO A 15 -3.40 -18.90 0.86
C PRO A 15 -2.52 -19.09 -0.39
N GLU A 16 -3.14 -19.33 -1.55
CA GLU A 16 -2.45 -19.64 -2.81
C GLU A 16 -2.28 -18.42 -3.73
N LYS A 17 -2.75 -17.23 -3.31
CA LYS A 17 -2.61 -15.98 -4.09
C LYS A 17 -1.57 -15.07 -3.48
N ASN A 18 -0.83 -14.38 -4.34
CA ASN A 18 0.09 -13.33 -3.93
C ASN A 18 -0.71 -12.11 -3.46
N LEU A 19 -0.47 -11.67 -2.23
CA LEU A 19 -1.04 -10.45 -1.66
C LEU A 19 0.01 -9.32 -1.68
N VAL A 20 -0.35 -8.19 -2.27
CA VAL A 20 0.43 -6.95 -2.20
C VAL A 20 -0.49 -5.82 -1.77
N PHE A 21 -0.12 -5.09 -0.73
CA PHE A 21 -0.84 -3.91 -0.28
C PHE A 21 0.12 -2.92 0.40
N SER A 22 -0.31 -1.67 0.52
CA SER A 22 0.40 -0.64 1.29
C SER A 22 -0.48 -0.20 2.44
N SER A 23 -0.08 -0.54 3.67
CA SER A 23 -0.83 -0.11 4.85
C SER A 23 -0.91 1.42 4.94
N VAL A 24 0.17 2.13 4.59
CA VAL A 24 0.20 3.61 4.60
C VAL A 24 -0.80 4.20 3.61
N ASN A 25 -0.93 3.62 2.41
CA ASN A 25 -1.89 4.09 1.41
C ASN A 25 -3.33 3.86 1.87
N VAL A 26 -3.61 2.74 2.54
CA VAL A 26 -4.93 2.45 3.13
C VAL A 26 -5.22 3.39 4.31
N GLU A 27 -4.25 3.59 5.22
CA GLU A 27 -4.36 4.56 6.33
C GLU A 27 -4.68 5.96 5.80
N HIS A 28 -4.01 6.37 4.73
CA HIS A 28 -4.19 7.68 4.12
C HIS A 28 -5.59 7.86 3.53
N ALA A 29 -6.12 6.86 2.83
CA ALA A 29 -7.51 6.89 2.33
C ALA A 29 -8.52 7.07 3.48
N PHE A 30 -8.32 6.38 4.61
CA PHE A 30 -9.16 6.59 5.79
C PHE A 30 -8.92 7.94 6.48
N ALA A 31 -7.69 8.47 6.48
CA ALA A 31 -7.40 9.79 7.01
C ALA A 31 -8.10 10.90 6.20
N ILE A 32 -8.15 10.76 4.87
CA ILE A 32 -8.93 11.61 3.97
C ILE A 32 -10.42 11.57 4.37
N LEU A 33 -10.99 10.37 4.55
CA LEU A 33 -12.39 10.21 4.96
C LEU A 33 -12.66 10.75 6.37
N ALA A 34 -11.78 10.52 7.33
CA ALA A 34 -11.91 11.02 8.70
C ALA A 34 -11.88 12.55 8.74
N THR A 35 -11.07 13.16 7.86
CA THR A 35 -11.02 14.61 7.68
C THR A 35 -12.35 15.13 7.12
N ALA A 36 -12.94 14.41 6.14
CA ALA A 36 -14.24 14.69 5.52
C ALA A 36 -15.47 14.46 6.43
N ALA A 37 -15.29 13.73 7.54
CA ALA A 37 -16.36 13.35 8.43
C ALA A 37 -16.44 14.23 9.70
N ALA A 38 -17.60 14.20 10.37
CA ALA A 38 -17.82 14.86 11.65
C ALA A 38 -18.43 13.89 12.67
N ASN A 39 -18.30 14.24 13.96
CA ASN A 39 -18.92 13.55 15.09
C ASN A 39 -18.66 12.04 15.07
N LYS A 40 -19.71 11.25 15.28
CA LYS A 40 -19.68 9.79 15.36
C LYS A 40 -19.01 9.11 14.15
N THR A 41 -19.29 9.57 12.93
CA THR A 41 -18.67 9.01 11.72
C THR A 41 -17.16 9.17 11.74
N ARG A 42 -16.67 10.37 12.11
CA ARG A 42 -15.24 10.61 12.24
C ARG A 42 -14.61 9.75 13.33
N GLU A 43 -15.27 9.65 14.49
CA GLU A 43 -14.79 8.82 15.59
C GLU A 43 -14.68 7.34 15.20
N ASP A 44 -15.66 6.82 14.47
CA ASP A 44 -15.67 5.42 14.07
C ASP A 44 -14.60 5.12 13.02
N ILE A 45 -14.36 6.02 12.05
CA ILE A 45 -13.24 5.88 11.10
C ILE A 45 -11.90 5.87 11.85
N LEU A 46 -11.69 6.81 12.77
CA LEU A 46 -10.44 6.86 13.54
C LEU A 46 -10.24 5.63 14.42
N LYS A 47 -11.31 5.06 14.99
CA LYS A 47 -11.22 3.79 15.73
C LYS A 47 -10.81 2.63 14.83
N MET A 48 -11.31 2.56 13.59
CA MET A 48 -10.94 1.52 12.62
C MET A 48 -9.46 1.58 12.22
N THR A 49 -8.86 2.78 12.19
CA THR A 49 -7.44 2.96 11.85
C THR A 49 -6.49 2.81 13.04
N SER A 50 -6.91 2.12 14.10
CA SER A 50 -6.15 2.04 15.36
C SER A 50 -5.80 3.42 15.94
N GLN A 51 -6.71 4.38 15.79
CA GLN A 51 -6.53 5.79 16.17
C GLN A 51 -5.33 6.46 15.46
N ALA A 52 -5.05 6.06 14.21
CA ALA A 52 -4.02 6.72 13.41
C ALA A 52 -4.25 8.23 13.41
N ASP A 53 -3.23 8.96 13.86
CA ASP A 53 -3.25 10.41 13.86
C ASP A 53 -3.20 10.94 12.42
N ILE A 54 -4.17 11.79 12.07
CA ILE A 54 -4.34 12.31 10.70
C ILE A 54 -3.09 13.11 10.30
N ALA A 55 -2.54 13.93 11.20
CA ALA A 55 -1.37 14.75 10.91
C ALA A 55 -0.12 13.90 10.68
N THR A 56 0.10 12.89 11.51
CA THR A 56 1.18 11.91 11.37
C THR A 56 1.06 11.11 10.07
N THR A 57 -0.16 10.70 9.72
CA THR A 57 -0.44 10.01 8.45
C THR A 57 -0.12 10.91 7.27
N ALA A 58 -0.59 12.16 7.29
CA ALA A 58 -0.29 13.16 6.26
C ALA A 58 1.23 13.44 6.15
N HIS A 59 1.95 13.51 7.27
CA HIS A 59 3.40 13.66 7.27
C HIS A 59 4.09 12.46 6.59
N ARG A 60 3.71 11.22 6.96
CA ARG A 60 4.27 10.00 6.35
C ARG A 60 4.01 9.94 4.84
N VAL A 61 2.82 10.33 4.41
CA VAL A 61 2.47 10.42 2.98
C VAL A 61 3.37 11.43 2.28
N LYS A 62 3.51 12.66 2.80
CA LYS A 62 4.39 13.67 2.22
C LYS A 62 5.86 13.24 2.18
N SER A 63 6.32 12.50 3.19
CA SER A 63 7.66 11.91 3.19
C SER A 63 7.83 10.82 2.14
N LEU A 64 6.77 10.09 1.77
CA LEU A 64 6.81 9.10 0.69
C LEU A 64 6.73 9.77 -0.68
N GLU A 65 5.89 10.79 -0.84
CA GLU A 65 5.75 11.57 -2.08
C GLU A 65 7.05 12.28 -2.49
N SER A 66 7.93 12.60 -1.52
CA SER A 66 9.23 13.20 -1.81
C SER A 66 10.29 12.21 -2.32
N LEU A 67 10.02 10.90 -2.25
CA LEU A 67 10.95 9.86 -2.70
C LEU A 67 10.86 9.66 -4.20
N SER A 68 12.01 9.66 -4.89
CA SER A 68 12.07 9.55 -6.35
C SER A 68 11.58 8.19 -6.88
N SER A 69 11.70 7.13 -6.07
CA SER A 69 11.29 5.76 -6.36
C SER A 69 9.82 5.47 -6.04
N VAL A 70 9.09 6.42 -5.44
CA VAL A 70 7.68 6.27 -5.09
C VAL A 70 6.83 7.20 -5.95
N GLN A 71 5.66 6.73 -6.35
CA GLN A 71 4.57 7.55 -6.85
C GLN A 71 3.37 7.26 -5.97
N LEU A 72 2.87 8.28 -5.30
CA LEU A 72 1.67 8.21 -4.47
C LEU A 72 0.80 9.37 -4.87
N ASP A 73 -0.46 9.09 -5.20
CA ASP A 73 -1.44 10.12 -5.45
C ASP A 73 -2.82 9.65 -4.96
N SER A 74 -3.59 10.60 -4.47
CA SER A 74 -4.90 10.34 -3.88
C SER A 74 -5.89 11.39 -4.35
N LYS A 75 -7.08 10.95 -4.72
CA LYS A 75 -8.15 11.82 -5.20
C LYS A 75 -9.51 11.39 -4.70
N MET A 76 -10.27 12.39 -4.26
CA MET A 76 -11.68 12.23 -3.90
C MET A 76 -12.56 12.71 -5.06
N PHE A 77 -13.30 11.77 -5.62
CA PHE A 77 -14.31 12.05 -6.63
C PHE A 77 -15.68 12.17 -5.96
N THR A 78 -16.45 13.23 -6.26
CA THR A 78 -17.81 13.42 -5.74
C THR A 78 -18.76 13.84 -6.85
N CYS A 79 -20.07 13.61 -6.67
CA CYS A 79 -21.11 14.15 -7.56
C CYS A 79 -21.73 15.45 -7.03
N PHE A 80 -21.14 16.02 -5.99
CA PHE A 80 -21.57 17.27 -5.36
C PHE A 80 -20.35 18.15 -5.09
N GLN A 81 -20.53 19.46 -5.12
CA GLN A 81 -19.44 20.39 -4.87
C GLN A 81 -19.11 20.47 -3.37
N PRO A 82 -17.91 20.07 -2.92
CA PRO A 82 -17.51 20.25 -1.53
C PRO A 82 -17.39 21.74 -1.20
N LYS A 83 -17.56 22.10 0.09
CA LYS A 83 -17.34 23.48 0.55
C LYS A 83 -15.88 23.87 0.28
N SER A 84 -15.66 24.98 -0.41
CA SER A 84 -14.33 25.38 -0.89
C SER A 84 -13.33 25.63 0.22
N GLU A 85 -13.78 26.23 1.32
CA GLU A 85 -12.96 26.47 2.52
C GLU A 85 -12.47 25.15 3.12
N PHE A 86 -13.38 24.18 3.27
CA PHE A 86 -13.09 22.87 3.81
C PHE A 86 -12.01 22.12 3.00
N TRP A 87 -12.10 22.17 1.67
CA TRP A 87 -11.11 21.53 0.81
C TRP A 87 -9.72 22.17 0.95
N LYS A 88 -9.66 23.51 0.91
CA LYS A 88 -8.40 24.27 0.95
C LYS A 88 -7.66 24.15 2.28
N THR A 89 -8.38 24.06 3.40
CA THR A 89 -7.78 24.06 4.73
C THR A 89 -7.41 22.66 5.22
N HIS A 90 -8.11 21.62 4.77
CA HIS A 90 -7.99 20.30 5.37
C HIS A 90 -7.38 19.22 4.46
N PHE A 91 -7.33 19.40 3.15
CA PHE A 91 -6.77 18.42 2.21
C PHE A 91 -5.49 18.95 1.58
N THR A 92 -4.34 18.54 2.15
CA THR A 92 -3.01 18.88 1.62
C THR A 92 -2.29 17.71 0.96
N THR A 93 -2.89 16.52 1.00
CA THR A 93 -2.32 15.25 0.52
C THR A 93 -3.29 14.52 -0.42
N ALA A 94 -4.33 15.19 -0.90
CA ALA A 94 -5.26 14.64 -1.86
C ALA A 94 -5.81 15.76 -2.75
N SER A 95 -6.22 15.40 -3.97
CA SER A 95 -6.94 16.26 -4.90
C SER A 95 -8.45 15.94 -4.93
N HIS A 96 -9.26 16.83 -5.50
CA HIS A 96 -10.70 16.64 -5.64
C HIS A 96 -11.10 16.72 -7.12
N GLY A 97 -12.07 15.89 -7.53
CA GLY A 97 -12.74 16.00 -8.83
C GLY A 97 -14.25 15.86 -8.71
N LEU A 98 -15.00 16.65 -9.46
CA LEU A 98 -16.44 16.51 -9.63
C LEU A 98 -16.70 15.58 -10.83
N VAL A 99 -17.55 14.56 -10.65
CA VAL A 99 -17.91 13.60 -11.70
C VAL A 99 -19.41 13.29 -11.65
N ASP A 100 -19.95 12.78 -12.74
CA ASP A 100 -21.31 12.24 -12.81
C ASP A 100 -21.25 10.71 -12.75
N PHE A 101 -21.54 10.12 -11.58
CA PHE A 101 -21.54 8.66 -11.44
C PHE A 101 -22.62 7.93 -12.26
N THR A 102 -23.57 8.66 -12.87
CA THR A 102 -24.54 8.07 -13.81
C THR A 102 -24.00 7.97 -15.23
N ASP A 103 -22.89 8.66 -15.57
CA ASP A 103 -22.21 8.52 -16.85
C ASP A 103 -21.39 7.23 -16.87
N PRO A 104 -21.65 6.29 -17.81
CA PRO A 104 -20.86 5.08 -17.99
C PRO A 104 -19.35 5.31 -18.18
N LYS A 105 -18.94 6.51 -18.62
CA LYS A 105 -17.54 6.89 -18.83
C LYS A 105 -16.81 7.27 -17.55
N THR A 106 -17.50 7.51 -16.45
CA THR A 106 -16.88 7.96 -15.19
C THR A 106 -15.85 6.97 -14.67
N ALA A 107 -16.07 5.67 -14.84
CA ALA A 107 -15.06 4.67 -14.51
C ALA A 107 -13.78 4.85 -15.34
N ASP A 108 -13.90 5.12 -16.64
CA ASP A 108 -12.75 5.38 -17.53
C ASP A 108 -12.03 6.68 -17.18
N GLU A 109 -12.75 7.73 -16.78
CA GLU A 109 -12.15 8.97 -16.31
C GLU A 109 -11.33 8.78 -15.03
N ILE A 110 -11.87 8.02 -14.07
CA ILE A 110 -11.17 7.66 -12.84
C ILE A 110 -9.94 6.82 -13.16
N ASN A 111 -10.07 5.77 -13.98
CA ASN A 111 -8.96 4.91 -14.38
C ASN A 111 -7.88 5.67 -15.14
N SER A 112 -8.24 6.59 -16.03
CA SER A 112 -7.30 7.44 -16.77
C SER A 112 -6.48 8.33 -15.84
N TRP A 113 -7.12 8.85 -14.77
CA TRP A 113 -6.40 9.60 -13.74
C TRP A 113 -5.42 8.71 -12.97
N ILE A 114 -5.82 7.50 -12.57
CA ILE A 114 -4.95 6.53 -11.87
C ILE A 114 -3.77 6.14 -12.74
N GLU A 115 -4.02 5.83 -14.02
CA GLU A 115 -3.00 5.42 -14.97
C GLU A 115 -1.93 6.50 -15.08
N LYS A 116 -2.34 7.76 -15.25
CA LYS A 116 -1.44 8.90 -15.28
C LYS A 116 -0.65 9.06 -13.96
N SER A 117 -1.33 9.00 -12.82
CA SER A 117 -0.69 9.15 -11.50
C SER A 117 0.27 8.01 -11.16
N THR A 118 0.11 6.85 -11.80
CA THR A 118 0.93 5.65 -11.56
C THR A 118 1.92 5.35 -12.68
N LYS A 119 2.15 6.30 -13.60
CA LYS A 119 3.04 6.12 -14.77
C LYS A 119 2.67 4.87 -15.60
N ASN A 120 1.38 4.67 -15.78
CA ASN A 120 0.74 3.57 -16.51
C ASN A 120 0.94 2.18 -15.89
N MET A 121 1.31 2.11 -14.60
CA MET A 121 1.53 0.83 -13.92
C MET A 121 0.23 0.25 -13.34
N ILE A 122 -0.76 1.09 -13.06
CA ILE A 122 -2.11 0.68 -12.66
C ILE A 122 -3.08 1.26 -13.69
N SER A 123 -3.50 0.44 -14.64
CA SER A 123 -4.36 0.87 -15.77
C SER A 123 -5.85 0.79 -15.46
N LYS A 124 -6.25 -0.05 -14.50
CA LYS A 124 -7.64 -0.27 -14.16
C LYS A 124 -7.79 -0.59 -12.68
N LEU A 125 -8.63 0.17 -11.99
CA LEU A 125 -8.96 -0.02 -10.58
C LEU A 125 -10.47 -0.09 -10.35
N VAL A 126 -11.25 0.70 -11.12
CA VAL A 126 -12.70 0.80 -10.96
C VAL A 126 -13.37 0.24 -12.21
N ASP A 127 -14.31 -0.68 -12.03
CA ASP A 127 -15.20 -1.15 -13.07
C ASP A 127 -16.45 -0.28 -13.15
N ALA A 128 -17.07 -0.18 -14.33
CA ALA A 128 -18.34 0.54 -14.48
C ALA A 128 -19.45 -0.04 -13.59
N SER A 129 -19.39 -1.34 -13.26
CA SER A 129 -20.31 -2.01 -12.33
C SER A 129 -20.10 -1.63 -10.86
N ASP A 130 -18.98 -1.02 -10.51
CA ASP A 130 -18.72 -0.54 -9.14
C ASP A 130 -19.42 0.81 -8.88
N LEU A 131 -19.91 1.46 -9.94
CA LEU A 131 -20.56 2.76 -9.92
C LEU A 131 -22.05 2.60 -10.24
N ASP A 132 -22.89 3.28 -9.48
CA ASP A 132 -24.32 3.33 -9.71
C ASP A 132 -24.90 4.73 -9.46
N SER A 133 -26.20 4.89 -9.73
CA SER A 133 -26.91 6.15 -9.51
C SER A 133 -27.04 6.54 -8.03
N LEU A 134 -26.69 5.65 -7.10
CA LEU A 134 -26.66 5.92 -5.66
C LEU A 134 -25.25 6.32 -5.17
N THR A 135 -24.22 6.13 -5.99
CA THR A 135 -22.86 6.53 -5.69
C THR A 135 -22.79 8.05 -5.53
N ARG A 136 -22.14 8.52 -4.46
CA ARG A 136 -22.01 9.96 -4.13
C ARG A 136 -20.57 10.42 -4.00
N MET A 137 -19.67 9.53 -3.61
CA MET A 137 -18.27 9.82 -3.36
C MET A 137 -17.43 8.55 -3.46
N ILE A 138 -16.24 8.67 -4.04
CA ILE A 138 -15.21 7.64 -4.06
C ILE A 138 -13.87 8.26 -3.69
N VAL A 139 -13.12 7.59 -2.82
CA VAL A 139 -11.72 7.94 -2.52
C VAL A 139 -10.84 6.93 -3.21
N VAL A 140 -10.01 7.41 -4.12
CA VAL A 140 -9.02 6.62 -4.84
C VAL A 140 -7.64 7.01 -4.35
N SER A 141 -6.83 6.02 -3.97
CA SER A 141 -5.46 6.23 -3.50
C SER A 141 -4.59 5.16 -4.13
N ALA A 142 -3.61 5.57 -4.93
CA ALA A 142 -2.73 4.66 -5.64
C ALA A 142 -1.27 4.89 -5.23
N ILE A 143 -0.56 3.81 -4.95
CA ILE A 143 0.87 3.84 -4.66
C ILE A 143 1.60 2.87 -5.57
N PHE A 144 2.66 3.35 -6.19
CA PHE A 144 3.58 2.59 -7.02
C PHE A 144 5.01 2.81 -6.52
N PHE A 145 5.79 1.74 -6.48
CA PHE A 145 7.19 1.78 -6.07
C PHE A 145 8.08 1.12 -7.12
N LYS A 146 9.17 1.81 -7.48
CA LYS A 146 10.22 1.31 -8.38
C LYS A 146 11.59 1.82 -7.90
N GLY A 147 12.28 0.99 -7.15
CA GLY A 147 13.66 1.22 -6.73
C GLY A 147 14.66 0.40 -7.54
N SER A 148 15.90 0.90 -7.64
CA SER A 148 17.06 0.11 -8.05
C SER A 148 17.77 -0.41 -6.81
N TRP A 149 18.21 -1.67 -6.80
CA TRP A 149 19.00 -2.22 -5.70
C TRP A 149 20.27 -1.40 -5.47
N GLU A 150 20.66 -1.15 -4.22
CA GLU A 150 21.95 -0.54 -3.90
C GLU A 150 23.09 -1.44 -4.38
N THR A 151 22.94 -2.76 -4.15
CA THR A 151 23.83 -3.79 -4.69
C THR A 151 23.05 -4.69 -5.66
N PRO A 152 23.19 -4.50 -6.99
CA PRO A 152 22.46 -5.29 -7.99
C PRO A 152 22.84 -6.77 -7.99
N PHE A 153 21.86 -7.65 -8.24
CA PHE A 153 22.12 -9.08 -8.45
C PHE A 153 23.00 -9.32 -9.68
N ARG A 154 23.98 -10.23 -9.57
CA ARG A 154 24.99 -10.46 -10.64
C ARG A 154 24.64 -11.62 -11.56
N ARG A 155 23.84 -12.58 -11.08
CA ARG A 155 23.50 -13.79 -11.82
C ARG A 155 22.01 -14.07 -11.72
N THR A 156 21.46 -14.64 -12.78
CA THR A 156 20.10 -15.19 -12.79
C THR A 156 20.12 -16.59 -13.38
N PHE A 157 19.28 -17.48 -12.86
CA PHE A 157 19.13 -18.84 -13.38
C PHE A 157 17.70 -19.33 -13.17
N GLU A 158 17.25 -20.29 -13.97
CA GLU A 158 15.94 -20.94 -13.81
C GLU A 158 16.01 -22.02 -12.72
N GLY A 159 14.97 -22.13 -11.90
CA GLY A 159 14.89 -23.15 -10.87
C GLY A 159 13.48 -23.42 -10.38
N ALA A 160 13.34 -24.56 -9.69
CA ALA A 160 12.09 -25.00 -9.09
C ALA A 160 11.77 -24.22 -7.80
N PHE A 161 10.56 -23.68 -7.71
CA PHE A 161 10.01 -22.97 -6.54
C PHE A 161 8.76 -23.70 -6.01
N ASN A 162 8.51 -23.58 -4.69
CA ASN A 162 7.38 -24.19 -3.99
C ASN A 162 7.26 -25.69 -4.28
N GLU A 163 8.26 -26.47 -3.85
CA GLU A 163 8.35 -27.93 -4.06
C GLU A 163 8.28 -28.36 -5.54
N GLY A 164 8.65 -27.47 -6.46
CA GLY A 164 8.65 -27.72 -7.90
C GLY A 164 7.33 -27.47 -8.61
N LYS A 165 6.34 -26.90 -7.92
CA LYS A 165 5.07 -26.46 -8.55
C LYS A 165 5.27 -25.38 -9.61
N HIS A 166 6.33 -24.58 -9.47
CA HIS A 166 6.63 -23.47 -10.39
C HIS A 166 8.10 -23.50 -10.83
N GLN A 167 8.35 -23.11 -12.08
CA GLN A 167 9.69 -22.74 -12.55
C GLN A 167 9.80 -21.22 -12.54
N VAL A 168 10.83 -20.71 -11.87
CA VAL A 168 11.04 -19.27 -11.71
C VAL A 168 12.49 -18.89 -11.98
N LYS A 169 12.68 -17.64 -12.41
CA LYS A 169 14.00 -17.05 -12.59
C LYS A 169 14.52 -16.52 -11.26
N TYR A 170 15.43 -17.26 -10.65
CA TYR A 170 16.13 -16.85 -9.44
C TYR A 170 17.12 -15.72 -9.71
N MET A 171 17.31 -14.87 -8.71
CA MET A 171 18.37 -13.87 -8.65
C MET A 171 19.41 -14.30 -7.61
N GLN A 172 20.69 -14.15 -7.93
CA GLN A 172 21.78 -14.56 -7.03
C GLN A 172 22.86 -13.49 -6.90
N HIS A 173 23.25 -13.24 -5.66
CA HIS A 173 24.38 -12.40 -5.29
C HIS A 173 25.00 -12.91 -3.98
N ASN A 174 26.32 -12.86 -3.86
CA ASN A 174 27.03 -13.10 -2.60
C ASN A 174 27.19 -11.79 -1.84
N PHE A 175 26.13 -11.36 -1.13
CA PHE A 175 26.13 -10.09 -0.43
C PHE A 175 27.19 -10.06 0.68
N LYS A 176 27.84 -8.91 0.87
CA LYS A 176 28.75 -8.63 1.99
C LYS A 176 28.14 -7.51 2.82
N ASN A 177 28.22 -7.61 4.15
CA ASN A 177 27.73 -6.58 5.09
C ASN A 177 26.25 -6.21 4.91
N ILE A 178 25.40 -7.21 4.67
CA ILE A 178 23.96 -7.01 4.55
C ILE A 178 23.25 -7.33 5.86
N SER A 179 22.20 -6.59 6.20
CA SER A 179 21.41 -6.88 7.40
C SER A 179 20.71 -8.23 7.24
N TYR A 180 21.08 -9.17 8.10
CA TYR A 180 20.53 -10.51 8.17
C TYR A 180 20.14 -10.80 9.62
N ASN A 181 18.95 -11.33 9.82
CA ASN A 181 18.42 -11.71 11.11
C ASN A 181 17.85 -13.12 11.03
N GLU A 182 18.19 -13.98 11.98
CA GLU A 182 17.73 -15.36 12.03
C GLU A 182 17.38 -15.75 13.46
N SER A 183 16.23 -16.40 13.61
CA SER A 183 15.76 -16.96 14.86
C SER A 183 15.45 -18.45 14.69
N ASN A 184 14.88 -19.08 15.71
CA ASN A 184 14.38 -20.45 15.59
C ASN A 184 13.11 -20.54 14.71
N GLU A 185 12.47 -19.42 14.38
CA GLU A 185 11.20 -19.37 13.64
C GLU A 185 11.35 -18.85 12.21
N PHE A 186 12.35 -18.02 11.92
CA PHE A 186 12.49 -17.38 10.60
C PHE A 186 13.93 -17.04 10.23
N GLN A 187 14.12 -16.71 8.95
CA GLN A 187 15.27 -16.02 8.40
C GLN A 187 14.80 -14.75 7.69
N ALA A 188 15.50 -13.64 7.88
CA ALA A 188 15.17 -12.36 7.27
C ALA A 188 16.43 -11.68 6.73
N ILE A 189 16.34 -11.15 5.52
CA ILE A 189 17.41 -10.37 4.88
C ILE A 189 16.84 -9.02 4.43
N SER A 190 17.53 -7.93 4.75
CA SER A 190 17.14 -6.60 4.26
C SER A 190 18.05 -6.13 3.14
N LEU A 191 17.46 -5.95 1.96
CA LEU A 191 18.11 -5.52 0.73
C LEU A 191 17.86 -4.02 0.51
N PRO A 192 18.87 -3.15 0.64
CA PRO A 192 18.70 -1.72 0.42
C PRO A 192 18.49 -1.38 -1.07
N TYR A 193 17.75 -0.31 -1.31
CA TYR A 193 17.67 0.35 -2.61
C TYR A 193 18.70 1.49 -2.68
N ALA A 194 19.19 1.79 -3.87
CA ALA A 194 20.28 2.75 -4.11
C ALA A 194 19.94 4.19 -3.70
N ASN A 195 18.65 4.54 -3.73
CA ASN A 195 18.15 5.88 -3.47
C ASN A 195 17.06 5.83 -2.39
N ASP A 196 16.71 7.01 -1.86
CA ASP A 196 15.54 7.23 -0.99
C ASP A 196 15.58 6.54 0.39
N GLY A 197 16.70 5.88 0.74
CA GLY A 197 16.88 5.23 2.05
C GLY A 197 15.93 4.05 2.30
N LEU A 198 15.28 3.54 1.26
CA LEU A 198 14.35 2.42 1.35
C LEU A 198 15.10 1.08 1.33
N LYS A 199 14.52 0.07 1.96
CA LYS A 199 15.00 -1.33 1.92
C LYS A 199 13.84 -2.30 1.82
N MET A 200 14.03 -3.42 1.13
CA MET A 200 13.10 -4.54 1.14
C MET A 200 13.61 -5.58 2.13
N THR A 201 12.80 -5.93 3.13
CA THR A 201 13.06 -7.09 3.98
C THR A 201 12.34 -8.30 3.43
N VAL A 202 13.09 -9.33 3.04
CA VAL A 202 12.56 -10.64 2.64
C VAL A 202 12.57 -11.54 3.87
N LEU A 203 11.41 -12.04 4.24
CA LEU A 203 11.19 -12.91 5.39
C LEU A 203 10.85 -14.32 4.89
N LEU A 204 11.60 -15.31 5.37
CA LEU A 204 11.37 -16.72 5.10
C LEU A 204 11.10 -17.45 6.43
N PRO A 205 9.87 -17.87 6.70
CA PRO A 205 9.57 -18.68 7.88
C PRO A 205 10.20 -20.07 7.77
N LYS A 206 10.58 -20.65 8.91
CA LYS A 206 11.05 -22.04 9.01
C LYS A 206 9.88 -23.04 9.08
N SER A 207 8.70 -22.58 9.49
CA SER A 207 7.43 -23.30 9.39
C SER A 207 6.71 -22.95 8.07
N ASP A 208 5.51 -23.50 7.89
CA ASP A 208 4.63 -23.04 6.81
C ASP A 208 4.26 -21.55 6.99
N LEU A 209 4.08 -20.86 5.86
CA LEU A 209 3.81 -19.41 5.84
C LEU A 209 2.50 -19.08 6.54
N SER A 210 1.43 -19.86 6.31
CA SER A 210 0.10 -19.62 6.87
C SER A 210 0.09 -19.63 8.40
N SER A 211 0.72 -20.64 9.02
CA SER A 211 0.84 -20.73 10.48
C SER A 211 1.72 -19.62 11.04
N PHE A 212 2.82 -19.31 10.36
CA PHE A 212 3.71 -18.23 10.78
C PHE A 212 2.98 -16.88 10.76
N GLU A 213 2.20 -16.65 9.71
CA GLU A 213 1.39 -15.46 9.49
C GLU A 213 0.34 -15.21 10.58
N VAL A 214 -0.24 -16.26 11.14
CA VAL A 214 -1.16 -16.18 12.30
C VAL A 214 -0.42 -15.77 13.57
N SER A 215 0.85 -16.15 13.70
CA SER A 215 1.67 -15.83 14.86
C SER A 215 2.21 -14.39 14.88
N LEU A 216 2.11 -13.67 13.75
CA LEU A 216 2.61 -12.31 13.60
C LEU A 216 1.90 -11.35 14.56
N ASN A 217 2.72 -10.58 15.28
CA ASN A 217 2.28 -9.53 16.18
C ASN A 217 3.31 -8.40 16.19
N ALA A 218 3.01 -7.31 16.90
CA ALA A 218 3.87 -6.12 16.91
C ALA A 218 5.27 -6.41 17.49
N SER A 219 5.40 -7.34 18.43
CA SER A 219 6.70 -7.73 18.98
C SER A 219 7.52 -8.52 17.95
N LYS A 220 6.91 -9.51 17.29
CA LYS A 220 7.59 -10.27 16.24
C LYS A 220 8.00 -9.40 15.05
N LEU A 221 7.17 -8.44 14.63
CA LEU A 221 7.56 -7.50 13.57
C LEU A 221 8.76 -6.65 13.97
N LYS A 222 8.83 -6.18 15.22
CA LYS A 222 10.01 -5.46 15.72
C LYS A 222 11.25 -6.34 15.70
N GLU A 223 11.13 -7.61 16.09
CA GLU A 223 12.21 -8.57 16.03
C GLU A 223 12.68 -8.78 14.58
N ILE A 224 11.77 -9.01 13.64
CA ILE A 224 12.08 -9.20 12.22
C ILE A 224 12.80 -7.99 11.61
N PHE A 225 12.37 -6.77 11.96
CA PHE A 225 12.90 -5.52 11.39
C PHE A 225 14.04 -4.88 12.19
N ALA A 226 14.45 -5.48 13.32
CA ALA A 226 15.61 -5.05 14.09
C ALA A 226 16.89 -5.13 13.25
#